data_AF-A0A7S1SUT5-F1
#
_entry.id   AF-A0A7S1SUT5-F1
#
_cell.length_a   1.000
_cell.length_b   1.000
_cell.length_c   1.000
_cell.angle_alpha   90.00
_cell.angle_beta   90.00
_cell.angle_gamma   90.00
#
_symmetry.space_group_name_H-M   'P 1'
#
loop_
_entity.id
_entity.type
_entity.pdbx_description
1 polymer ?
#
loop_
_entity_poly.entity_id
_entity_poly.type
_entity_poly.pdbx_seq_one_letter_code
_entity_poly.pdbx_strand_id
1 'polypeptide(L)'
;MARDIALHHRCLRATLKEFHGYEIATEGDSFKCAFHTPEDAIQWAISVQMDLLCAPWSEQIEDGGWGAFGDTSKWGDPSKLADLSRQGDRRVARRPSHLLRMAAECGGKKRKKVLFNVASAADSIYSKNFCAQMPYATVFHASSGSTLPVFRGLRVRIGIHTGTADVVGTHENTKRVTYGGQVMATAKAISDVPAGGQIVASAETIAAIGSMHTLEQQVRELLCGWSTTGREEEQQPAAVSIVHMGSHLLSRVAAPEPMKPRSIAVAMRDSQNDTSVRDGISDRAWATVEERLSQGSVSEGVVPSALEKAQDLVSIVPFALRSRSVCFPPLDTVQQLTPGFWAAPAREGVTIVFTLVENWTQLKLHAQTNTSFRHVLDATREQLNLLVRAALLPTRGYEVEGEDGCFVLAFHSAEEAVGFAVLLQQTLRLADCWIPELLAMPGCEPLRDDEGQLVAVGPRIKVGMCTADAQVAQPSMRTGRAEYFGWLMNHAARVAAT
;
A
#
# COMPACT_ATOMS: atom_id res chain seq x y z
N MET A 1 8.77 -7.70 33.09
CA MET A 1 9.31 -6.77 32.08
C MET A 1 10.73 -7.12 31.60
N ALA A 2 11.79 -7.07 32.42
CA ALA A 2 13.16 -7.41 31.94
C ALA A 2 13.28 -8.84 31.36
N ARG A 3 12.61 -9.82 32.00
CA ARG A 3 12.46 -11.19 31.48
C ARG A 3 11.82 -11.23 30.10
N ASP A 4 10.71 -10.50 29.94
CA ASP A 4 9.91 -10.48 28.71
C ASP A 4 10.68 -9.79 27.57
N ILE A 5 11.42 -8.72 27.85
CA ILE A 5 12.32 -8.09 26.87
C ILE A 5 13.45 -9.05 26.44
N ALA A 6 14.02 -9.82 27.37
CA ALA A 6 15.01 -10.84 27.03
C ALA A 6 14.42 -11.96 26.16
N LEU A 7 13.15 -12.34 26.40
CA LEU A 7 12.41 -13.29 25.58
C LEU A 7 12.14 -12.74 24.17
N HIS A 8 11.74 -11.48 24.08
CA HIS A 8 11.61 -10.73 22.83
C HIS A 8 12.92 -10.74 22.02
N HIS A 9 14.05 -10.35 22.63
CA HIS A 9 15.36 -10.37 21.94
C HIS A 9 15.76 -11.76 21.46
N ARG A 10 15.49 -12.79 22.27
CA ARG A 10 15.73 -14.19 21.89
C ARG A 10 14.89 -14.59 20.69
N CYS A 11 13.62 -14.20 20.68
CA CYS A 11 12.71 -14.45 19.57
C CYS A 11 13.25 -13.85 18.27
N LEU A 12 13.51 -12.54 18.26
CA LEU A 12 13.96 -11.84 17.06
C LEU A 12 15.29 -12.40 16.53
N ARG A 13 16.27 -12.69 17.41
CA ARG A 13 17.57 -13.25 16.99
C ARG A 13 17.48 -14.68 16.49
N ALA A 14 16.63 -15.51 17.08
CA ALA A 14 16.45 -16.89 16.66
C ALA A 14 15.83 -16.96 15.27
N THR A 15 14.75 -16.20 15.04
CA THR A 15 14.11 -16.12 13.71
C THR A 15 15.02 -15.46 12.70
N LEU A 16 15.79 -14.42 13.08
CA LEU A 16 16.69 -13.73 12.16
C LEU A 16 17.72 -14.68 11.55
N LYS A 17 18.28 -15.58 12.37
CA LYS A 17 19.22 -16.61 11.91
C LYS A 17 18.59 -17.61 10.94
N GLU A 18 17.30 -17.93 11.13
CA GLU A 18 16.58 -18.87 10.28
C GLU A 18 16.38 -18.33 8.85
N PHE A 19 16.13 -17.03 8.72
CA PHE A 19 15.89 -16.37 7.43
C PHE A 19 17.12 -15.62 6.91
N HIS A 20 18.31 -16.10 7.28
CA HIS A 20 19.59 -15.56 6.78
C HIS A 20 19.75 -14.03 6.97
N GLY A 21 19.09 -13.48 7.98
CA GLY A 21 19.15 -12.05 8.29
C GLY A 21 20.40 -11.68 9.09
N TYR A 22 20.84 -10.44 8.91
CA TYR A 22 21.99 -9.86 9.59
C TYR A 22 21.55 -8.76 10.56
N GLU A 23 21.90 -8.89 11.84
CA GLU A 23 21.60 -7.87 12.86
C GLU A 23 22.65 -6.74 12.77
N ILE A 24 22.24 -5.58 12.25
CA ILE A 24 23.10 -4.40 12.13
C ILE A 24 23.35 -3.81 13.52
N ALA A 25 22.27 -3.45 14.22
CA ALA A 25 22.30 -2.83 15.52
C ALA A 25 21.02 -3.11 16.31
N THR A 26 21.13 -3.03 17.64
CA THR A 26 19.99 -3.06 18.57
C THR A 26 20.06 -1.80 19.43
N GLU A 27 18.98 -1.02 19.46
CA GLU A 27 18.84 0.19 20.27
C GLU A 27 17.64 0.01 21.20
N GLY A 28 17.90 -0.32 22.47
CA GLY A 28 16.83 -0.68 23.41
C GLY A 28 16.14 -1.98 23.01
N ASP A 29 14.87 -1.87 22.63
CA ASP A 29 14.01 -2.95 22.12
C ASP A 29 13.88 -2.95 20.58
N SER A 30 14.53 -2.01 19.89
CA SER A 30 14.44 -1.85 18.44
C SER A 30 15.61 -2.52 17.73
N PHE A 31 15.30 -3.27 16.66
CA PHE A 31 16.28 -4.01 15.86
C PHE A 31 16.41 -3.42 14.47
N LYS A 32 17.64 -3.24 14.01
CA LYS A 32 17.98 -2.92 12.61
C LYS A 32 18.55 -4.17 11.97
N CYS A 33 17.91 -4.66 10.92
CA CYS A 33 18.24 -5.91 10.25
C CYS A 33 18.45 -5.69 8.75
N ALA A 34 19.36 -6.46 8.15
CA ALA A 34 19.54 -6.54 6.70
C ALA A 34 19.24 -7.97 6.21
N PHE A 35 18.68 -8.08 5.01
CA PHE A 35 18.37 -9.34 4.34
C PHE A 35 18.87 -9.29 2.90
N HIS A 36 19.14 -10.46 2.33
CA HIS A 36 19.57 -10.57 0.93
C HIS A 36 18.42 -10.36 -0.06
N THR A 37 17.20 -10.74 0.33
CA THR A 37 16.00 -10.67 -0.52
C THR A 37 14.82 -10.09 0.27
N PRO A 38 13.86 -9.41 -0.41
CA PRO A 38 12.63 -8.97 0.25
C PRO A 38 11.78 -10.16 0.76
N GLU A 39 11.83 -11.30 0.08
CA GLU A 39 11.10 -12.52 0.48
C GLU A 39 11.58 -13.04 1.84
N ASP A 40 12.89 -13.02 2.11
CA ASP A 40 13.44 -13.42 3.42
C ASP A 40 13.01 -12.44 4.53
N ALA A 41 13.03 -11.14 4.24
CA ALA A 41 12.60 -10.11 5.18
C ALA A 41 11.11 -10.24 5.54
N ILE A 42 10.26 -10.51 4.55
CA ILE A 42 8.81 -10.71 4.74
C ILE A 42 8.54 -11.99 5.54
N GLN A 43 9.19 -13.10 5.20
CA GLN A 43 9.05 -14.35 5.94
C GLN A 43 9.54 -14.20 7.39
N TRP A 44 10.65 -13.50 7.61
CA TRP A 44 11.14 -13.18 8.95
C TRP A 44 10.12 -12.35 9.74
N ALA A 45 9.57 -11.30 9.12
CA ALA A 45 8.58 -10.44 9.76
C ALA A 45 7.32 -11.21 10.17
N ILE A 46 6.81 -12.07 9.29
CA ILE A 46 5.68 -12.96 9.58
C ILE A 46 6.04 -13.93 10.71
N SER A 47 7.21 -14.57 10.65
CA SER A 47 7.67 -15.51 11.68
C SER A 47 7.77 -14.85 13.04
N VAL A 48 8.35 -13.64 13.12
CA VAL A 48 8.41 -12.86 14.37
C VAL A 48 7.02 -12.61 14.95
N GLN A 49 6.04 -12.22 14.13
CA GLN A 49 4.67 -12.00 14.62
C GLN A 49 4.03 -13.27 15.17
N MET A 50 4.28 -14.43 14.55
CA MET A 50 3.75 -15.72 14.99
C MET A 50 4.46 -16.25 16.24
N ASP A 51 5.78 -16.14 16.31
CA ASP A 51 6.56 -16.60 17.47
C ASP A 51 6.29 -15.74 18.70
N LEU A 52 6.19 -14.41 18.55
CA LEU A 52 5.80 -13.54 19.66
C LEU A 52 4.39 -13.87 20.17
N LEU A 53 3.47 -14.27 19.30
CA LEU A 53 2.14 -14.71 19.72
C LEU A 53 2.20 -15.98 20.61
N CYS A 54 3.14 -16.88 20.31
CA CYS A 54 3.33 -18.15 21.02
C CYS A 54 4.24 -18.04 22.25
N ALA A 55 4.90 -16.89 22.45
CA ALA A 55 5.92 -16.75 23.48
C ALA A 55 5.31 -16.84 24.91
N PRO A 56 6.02 -17.45 25.88
CA PRO A 56 5.54 -17.61 27.26
C PRO A 56 5.67 -16.31 28.08
N TRP A 57 4.88 -15.30 27.70
CA TRP A 57 4.80 -14.01 28.39
C TRP A 57 4.40 -14.15 29.85
N SER A 58 4.85 -13.20 30.67
CA SER A 58 4.31 -13.03 32.02
C SER A 58 2.85 -12.55 31.97
N GLU A 59 2.08 -12.89 33.00
CA GLU A 59 0.64 -12.55 33.08
C GLU A 59 0.39 -11.04 32.91
N GLN A 60 1.30 -10.19 33.39
CA GLN A 60 1.16 -8.73 33.30
C GLN A 60 1.26 -8.16 31.88
N ILE A 61 1.84 -8.91 30.95
CA ILE A 61 2.09 -8.47 29.55
C ILE A 61 1.28 -9.32 28.57
N GLU A 62 0.65 -10.39 29.03
CA GLU A 62 -0.02 -11.35 28.18
C GLU A 62 -1.23 -10.77 27.43
N ASP A 63 -1.95 -9.83 28.07
CA ASP A 63 -3.03 -9.04 27.46
C ASP A 63 -2.52 -7.94 26.51
N GLY A 64 -1.24 -8.02 26.13
CA GLY A 64 -0.50 -6.97 25.47
C GLY A 64 0.23 -6.07 26.44
N GLY A 65 -0.14 -6.06 27.73
CA GLY A 65 0.23 -5.06 28.72
C GLY A 65 -0.88 -4.02 28.95
N TRP A 66 -2.11 -4.27 28.49
CA TRP A 66 -3.23 -3.33 28.63
C TRP A 66 -3.51 -3.00 30.10
N GLY A 67 -3.57 -4.02 30.98
CA GLY A 67 -3.74 -3.81 32.41
C GLY A 67 -2.57 -3.09 33.09
N ALA A 68 -1.38 -3.09 32.48
CA ALA A 68 -0.17 -2.50 33.05
C ALA A 68 0.16 -1.09 32.53
N PHE A 69 -0.14 -0.80 31.26
CA PHE A 69 0.25 0.45 30.58
C PHE A 69 -0.94 1.36 30.24
N GLY A 70 -2.19 0.89 30.41
CA GLY A 70 -3.40 1.63 30.08
C GLY A 70 -3.73 1.63 28.58
N ASP A 71 -4.88 2.23 28.23
CA ASP A 71 -5.35 2.37 26.85
C ASP A 71 -4.37 3.26 26.07
N THR A 72 -3.60 2.63 25.20
CA THR A 72 -2.66 3.32 24.33
C THR A 72 -3.29 3.43 22.95
N SER A 73 -3.63 4.64 22.54
CA SER A 73 -4.17 4.93 21.20
C SER A 73 -3.27 4.46 20.05
N LYS A 74 -2.00 4.18 20.34
CA LYS A 74 -1.01 3.62 19.42
C LYS A 74 -1.16 2.10 19.19
N TRP A 75 -2.07 1.44 19.92
CA TRP A 75 -2.30 0.01 19.83
C TRP A 75 -3.58 -0.23 19.03
N GLY A 76 -3.66 -1.37 18.33
CA GLY A 76 -4.88 -1.74 17.64
C GLY A 76 -6.03 -1.86 18.64
N ASP A 77 -7.16 -1.22 18.33
CA ASP A 77 -8.39 -1.19 19.11
C ASP A 77 -9.11 -2.55 19.03
N PRO A 78 -9.10 -3.37 20.09
CA PRO A 78 -9.71 -4.69 20.06
C PRO A 78 -11.24 -4.63 20.04
N SER A 79 -11.87 -3.49 20.37
CA SER A 79 -13.33 -3.36 20.35
C SER A 79 -13.89 -3.53 18.93
N LYS A 80 -13.12 -3.17 17.91
CA LYS A 80 -13.43 -3.37 16.49
C LYS A 80 -13.55 -4.84 16.08
N LEU A 81 -13.00 -5.76 16.88
CA LEU A 81 -13.19 -7.20 16.68
C LEU A 81 -14.62 -7.65 17.00
N ALA A 82 -15.34 -6.93 17.87
CA ALA A 82 -16.70 -7.29 18.24
C ALA A 82 -17.66 -7.15 17.04
N ASP A 83 -17.43 -6.22 16.12
CA ASP A 83 -18.28 -6.06 14.93
C ASP A 83 -18.06 -7.16 13.89
N LEU A 84 -16.87 -7.79 13.84
CA LEU A 84 -16.63 -9.00 13.03
C LEU A 84 -17.53 -10.16 13.47
N SER A 85 -17.91 -10.22 14.76
CA SER A 85 -18.81 -11.24 15.28
C SER A 85 -20.25 -11.10 14.81
N ARG A 86 -20.68 -9.87 14.43
CA ARG A 86 -22.05 -9.59 13.97
C ARG A 86 -22.27 -9.96 12.51
N GLN A 87 -21.21 -9.99 11.70
CA GLN A 87 -21.24 -10.38 10.29
C GLN A 87 -21.04 -11.90 10.08
N GLY A 88 -20.82 -12.69 11.14
CA GLY A 88 -20.57 -14.12 11.06
C GLY A 88 -21.68 -14.97 11.69
N ASP A 89 -22.27 -15.86 10.88
CA ASP A 89 -23.28 -16.84 11.28
C ASP A 89 -22.89 -17.59 12.57
N ARG A 90 -23.85 -17.76 13.49
CA ARG A 90 -23.69 -18.29 14.86
C ARG A 90 -23.51 -19.82 14.90
N ARG A 91 -22.69 -20.39 14.02
CA ARG A 91 -22.41 -21.83 14.01
C ARG A 91 -21.15 -22.12 14.84
N VAL A 92 -21.34 -22.94 15.86
CA VAL A 92 -20.33 -23.41 16.81
C VAL A 92 -19.10 -23.98 16.07
N ALA A 93 -17.91 -23.59 16.53
CA ALA A 93 -16.63 -24.09 16.05
C ALA A 93 -16.57 -25.63 16.04
N ARG A 94 -16.70 -26.24 14.85
CA ARG A 94 -16.33 -27.64 14.63
C ARG A 94 -14.85 -27.71 14.28
N ARG A 95 -14.14 -28.71 14.82
CA ARG A 95 -12.75 -29.00 14.45
C ARG A 95 -12.71 -29.45 12.99
N PRO A 96 -12.05 -28.74 12.06
CA PRO A 96 -12.08 -29.13 10.65
C PRO A 96 -11.24 -30.40 10.43
N SER A 97 -11.88 -31.49 9.98
CA SER A 97 -11.23 -32.77 9.67
C SER A 97 -10.19 -32.64 8.56
N HIS A 98 -10.41 -31.73 7.61
CA HIS A 98 -9.47 -31.40 6.53
C HIS A 98 -8.15 -30.79 7.04
N LEU A 99 -8.18 -29.97 8.09
CA LEU A 99 -6.96 -29.34 8.63
C LEU A 99 -6.07 -30.33 9.38
N LEU A 100 -6.67 -31.28 10.10
CA LEU A 100 -5.95 -32.41 10.69
C LEU A 100 -5.29 -33.25 9.60
N ARG A 101 -5.96 -33.42 8.45
CA ARG A 101 -5.41 -34.11 7.27
C ARG A 101 -4.24 -33.35 6.63
N MET A 102 -4.38 -32.05 6.39
CA MET A 102 -3.29 -31.20 5.88
C MET A 102 -2.07 -31.16 6.81
N ALA A 103 -2.29 -31.11 8.13
CA ALA A 103 -1.22 -31.15 9.12
C ALA A 103 -0.49 -32.52 9.15
N ALA A 104 -1.21 -33.61 8.84
CA ALA A 104 -0.64 -34.94 8.67
C ALA A 104 0.11 -35.08 7.33
N GLU A 105 -0.41 -34.50 6.24
CA GLU A 105 0.23 -34.45 4.91
C GLU A 105 1.52 -33.60 4.90
N CYS A 106 1.57 -32.50 5.68
CA CYS A 106 2.80 -31.73 5.94
C CYS A 106 3.85 -32.52 6.75
N GLY A 107 3.51 -33.69 7.33
CA GLY A 107 4.36 -34.47 8.22
C GLY A 107 5.63 -35.07 7.59
N GLY A 108 5.76 -35.05 6.26
CA GLY A 108 6.95 -35.54 5.55
C GLY A 108 8.06 -34.50 5.34
N LYS A 109 7.79 -33.20 5.52
CA LYS A 109 8.80 -32.14 5.40
C LYS A 109 9.44 -31.90 6.77
N LYS A 110 10.76 -31.68 6.83
CA LYS A 110 11.46 -31.31 8.09
C LYS A 110 10.73 -30.13 8.72
N ARG A 111 10.01 -30.36 9.82
CA ARG A 111 9.31 -29.29 10.55
C ARG A 111 10.35 -28.26 10.97
N LYS A 112 10.18 -27.01 10.54
CA LYS A 112 10.95 -25.88 11.06
C LYS A 112 10.80 -25.86 12.58
N LYS A 113 11.92 -25.64 13.28
CA LYS A 113 11.98 -25.77 14.74
C LYS A 113 11.21 -24.62 15.37
N VAL A 114 9.98 -24.86 15.80
CA VAL A 114 9.16 -23.85 16.47
C VAL A 114 9.85 -23.42 17.77
N LEU A 115 10.02 -22.11 17.95
CA LEU A 115 10.76 -21.58 19.10
C LEU A 115 9.97 -21.71 20.41
N PHE A 116 8.64 -21.61 20.34
CA PHE A 116 7.75 -21.67 21.49
C PHE A 116 6.60 -22.65 21.30
N ASN A 117 6.11 -23.21 22.42
CA ASN A 117 5.02 -24.19 22.40
C ASN A 117 3.65 -23.49 22.43
N VAL A 118 2.89 -23.65 21.34
CA VAL A 118 1.52 -23.12 21.19
C VAL A 118 0.58 -23.58 22.31
N ALA A 119 0.67 -24.85 22.74
CA ALA A 119 -0.21 -25.40 23.77
C ALA A 119 -0.03 -24.65 25.11
N SER A 120 1.21 -24.38 25.49
CA SER A 120 1.53 -23.66 26.71
C SER A 120 1.01 -22.21 26.68
N ALA A 121 1.06 -21.55 25.53
CA ALA A 121 0.51 -20.20 25.36
C ALA A 121 -1.03 -20.19 25.40
N ALA A 122 -1.67 -21.24 24.88
CA ALA A 122 -3.12 -21.39 24.89
C ALA A 122 -3.67 -21.76 26.28
N ASP A 123 -2.85 -22.40 27.11
CA ASP A 123 -3.24 -22.82 28.45
C ASP A 123 -3.28 -21.71 29.49
N SER A 124 -2.81 -20.51 29.16
CA SER A 124 -2.86 -19.39 30.08
C SER A 124 -4.28 -18.91 30.38
N ILE A 125 -4.42 -18.23 31.53
CA ILE A 125 -5.70 -17.69 31.98
C ILE A 125 -6.21 -16.65 30.97
N TYR A 126 -5.34 -15.75 30.50
CA TYR A 126 -5.71 -14.75 29.50
C TYR A 126 -6.21 -15.38 28.21
N SER A 127 -5.46 -16.33 27.64
CA SER A 127 -5.85 -16.98 26.38
C SER A 127 -7.19 -17.71 26.52
N LYS A 128 -7.39 -18.45 27.62
CA LYS A 128 -8.66 -19.14 27.90
C LYS A 128 -9.83 -18.17 27.99
N ASN A 129 -9.68 -17.09 28.75
CA ASN A 129 -10.73 -16.09 28.93
C ASN A 129 -11.04 -15.34 27.62
N PHE A 130 -10.01 -14.87 26.92
CA PHE A 130 -10.17 -14.16 25.65
C PHE A 130 -10.84 -15.05 24.60
N CYS A 131 -10.36 -16.29 24.41
CA CYS A 131 -10.93 -17.20 23.42
C CYS A 131 -12.38 -17.59 23.76
N ALA A 132 -12.74 -17.68 25.04
CA ALA A 132 -14.11 -17.92 25.47
C ALA A 132 -15.04 -16.72 25.19
N GLN A 133 -14.54 -15.49 25.38
CA GLN A 133 -15.31 -14.27 25.17
C GLN A 133 -15.38 -13.85 23.69
N MET A 134 -14.32 -14.07 22.93
CA MET A 134 -14.13 -13.59 21.56
C MET A 134 -13.69 -14.73 20.60
N PRO A 135 -14.48 -15.81 20.44
CA PRO A 135 -14.06 -16.99 19.66
C PRO A 135 -13.74 -16.68 18.19
N TYR A 136 -14.36 -15.65 17.61
CA TYR A 136 -14.15 -15.21 16.22
C TYR A 136 -12.85 -14.41 16.00
N ALA A 137 -12.21 -13.96 17.07
CA ALA A 137 -10.95 -13.22 17.03
C ALA A 137 -9.80 -14.11 17.52
N THR A 138 -9.76 -15.36 17.06
CA THR A 138 -8.75 -16.33 17.46
C THR A 138 -8.17 -17.07 16.27
N VAL A 139 -6.98 -17.64 16.50
CA VAL A 139 -6.26 -18.47 15.55
C VAL A 139 -6.11 -19.87 16.10
N PHE A 140 -6.24 -20.86 15.22
CA PHE A 140 -6.13 -22.27 15.55
C PHE A 140 -4.86 -22.87 14.97
N HIS A 141 -4.19 -23.73 15.75
CA HIS A 141 -3.03 -24.48 15.31
C HIS A 141 -3.29 -26.00 15.33
N ALA A 142 -3.21 -26.63 14.15
CA ALA A 142 -3.61 -28.01 13.93
C ALA A 142 -2.74 -29.04 14.66
N SER A 143 -1.45 -28.76 14.89
CA SER A 143 -0.56 -29.76 15.52
C SER A 143 -0.83 -29.94 17.02
N SER A 144 -1.30 -28.89 17.70
CA SER A 144 -1.60 -28.92 19.14
C SER A 144 -3.11 -28.97 19.41
N GLY A 145 -3.94 -28.70 18.40
CA GLY A 145 -5.39 -28.54 18.58
C GLY A 145 -5.77 -27.34 19.45
N SER A 146 -4.84 -26.39 19.62
CA SER A 146 -4.99 -25.25 20.54
C SER A 146 -5.45 -24.00 19.80
N THR A 147 -6.10 -23.10 20.53
CA THR A 147 -6.60 -21.81 20.01
C THR A 147 -5.94 -20.68 20.78
N LEU A 148 -5.46 -19.66 20.07
CA LEU A 148 -4.83 -18.46 20.63
C LEU A 148 -5.62 -17.20 20.24
N PRO A 149 -5.61 -16.15 21.08
CA PRO A 149 -6.07 -14.82 20.71
C PRO A 149 -5.34 -14.29 19.47
N VAL A 150 -5.99 -13.47 18.64
CA VAL A 150 -5.27 -12.74 17.57
C VAL A 150 -4.28 -11.73 18.12
N PHE A 151 -4.48 -11.23 19.35
CA PHE A 151 -3.54 -10.36 20.06
C PHE A 151 -3.15 -10.94 21.43
N ARG A 152 -1.85 -11.12 21.63
CA ARG A 152 -1.28 -11.64 22.87
C ARG A 152 0.16 -11.16 23.01
N GLY A 153 0.52 -10.70 24.20
CA GLY A 153 1.90 -10.37 24.54
C GLY A 153 2.48 -9.12 23.90
N LEU A 154 3.81 -8.96 24.01
CA LEU A 154 4.53 -7.89 23.32
C LEU A 154 4.41 -8.05 21.81
N ARG A 155 4.18 -6.93 21.12
CA ARG A 155 4.04 -6.86 19.67
C ARG A 155 5.04 -5.87 19.11
N VAL A 156 5.63 -6.22 17.98
CA VAL A 156 6.60 -5.37 17.29
C VAL A 156 5.98 -4.66 16.09
N ARG A 157 6.45 -3.44 15.84
CA ARG A 157 6.23 -2.68 14.62
C ARG A 157 7.32 -3.06 13.64
N ILE A 158 6.96 -3.44 12.41
CA ILE A 158 7.95 -3.84 11.40
C ILE A 158 7.78 -2.95 10.17
N GLY A 159 8.85 -2.26 9.81
CA GLY A 159 8.99 -1.52 8.56
C GLY A 159 10.04 -2.17 7.66
N ILE A 160 9.74 -2.36 6.39
CA ILE A 160 10.63 -2.98 5.40
C ILE A 160 10.81 -2.02 4.22
N HIS A 161 12.06 -1.85 3.78
CA HIS A 161 12.38 -1.12 2.57
C HIS A 161 13.50 -1.83 1.82
N THR A 162 13.45 -1.79 0.49
CA THR A 162 14.45 -2.39 -0.40
C THR A 162 15.05 -1.29 -1.26
N GLY A 163 16.38 -1.22 -1.28
CA GLY A 163 17.12 -0.24 -2.05
C GLY A 163 18.62 -0.52 -1.98
N THR A 164 19.40 0.31 -2.65
CA THR A 164 20.87 0.27 -2.63
C THR A 164 21.41 1.07 -1.45
N ALA A 165 22.36 0.50 -0.71
CA ALA A 165 23.05 1.22 0.36
C ALA A 165 24.20 2.06 -0.19
N ASP A 166 24.09 3.38 -0.05
CA ASP A 166 25.11 4.32 -0.51
C ASP A 166 26.35 4.34 0.39
N VAL A 167 26.14 4.02 1.68
CA VAL A 167 27.19 4.06 2.71
C VAL A 167 27.25 2.71 3.40
N VAL A 168 28.37 2.02 3.23
CA VAL A 168 28.67 0.78 3.97
C VAL A 168 29.89 1.04 4.83
N GLY A 169 29.72 0.87 6.14
CA GLY A 169 30.76 1.10 7.14
C GLY A 169 30.91 -0.08 8.09
N THR A 170 31.78 0.08 9.07
CA THR A 170 31.94 -0.86 10.18
C THR A 170 31.75 -0.11 11.49
N HIS A 171 30.84 -0.59 12.34
CA HIS A 171 30.60 0.00 13.65
C HIS A 171 31.86 -0.11 14.54
N GLU A 172 32.24 0.98 15.20
CA GLU A 172 33.50 1.09 15.95
C GLU A 172 33.66 0.01 17.03
N ASN A 173 32.64 -0.21 17.85
CA ASN A 173 32.69 -1.18 18.96
C ASN A 173 32.31 -2.61 18.56
N THR A 174 31.17 -2.80 17.89
CA THR A 174 30.66 -4.14 17.58
C THR A 174 31.37 -4.81 16.40
N LYS A 175 32.14 -4.03 15.62
CA LYS A 175 32.79 -4.45 14.37
C LYS A 175 31.80 -5.05 13.34
N ARG A 176 30.52 -4.76 13.50
CA ARG A 176 29.46 -5.15 12.57
C ARG A 176 29.42 -4.21 11.38
N VAL A 177 28.99 -4.72 10.23
CA VAL A 177 28.72 -3.91 9.05
C VAL A 177 27.53 -3.00 9.33
N THR A 178 27.68 -1.73 8.98
CA THR A 178 26.62 -0.72 9.08
C THR A 178 26.21 -0.27 7.70
N TYR A 179 24.91 -0.17 7.47
CA TYR A 179 24.33 0.37 6.24
C TYR A 179 23.75 1.76 6.56
N GLY A 180 24.12 2.75 5.78
CA GLY A 180 23.65 4.13 5.87
C GLY A 180 23.10 4.61 4.54
N GLY A 181 22.93 5.92 4.41
CA GLY A 181 22.34 6.55 3.21
C GLY A 181 20.82 6.49 3.21
N GLN A 182 20.24 6.74 2.03
CA GLN A 182 18.80 6.96 1.91
C GLN A 182 18.00 5.68 2.23
N VAL A 183 18.49 4.51 1.84
CA VAL A 183 17.82 3.22 2.13
C VAL A 183 17.57 3.02 3.63
N MET A 184 18.54 3.38 4.48
CA MET A 184 18.43 3.24 5.94
C MET A 184 17.50 4.30 6.53
N ALA A 185 17.57 5.54 6.01
CA ALA A 185 16.67 6.62 6.42
C ALA A 185 15.20 6.29 6.10
N THR A 186 14.92 5.78 4.89
CA THR A 186 13.60 5.34 4.47
C THR A 186 13.12 4.14 5.28
N ALA A 187 13.95 3.10 5.47
CA ALA A 187 13.58 1.94 6.29
C ALA A 187 13.23 2.34 7.74
N LYS A 188 13.96 3.30 8.32
CA LYS A 188 13.67 3.85 9.64
C LYS A 188 12.36 4.64 9.65
N ALA A 189 12.15 5.50 8.67
CA ALA A 189 10.92 6.27 8.56
C ALA A 189 9.69 5.36 8.44
N ILE A 190 9.77 4.29 7.64
CA ILE A 190 8.69 3.31 7.47
C ILE A 190 8.46 2.51 8.75
N SER A 191 9.49 2.19 9.55
CA SER A 191 9.32 1.40 10.79
C SER A 191 8.71 2.18 11.96
N ASP A 192 8.73 3.51 11.92
CA ASP A 192 8.14 4.36 12.95
C ASP A 192 6.62 4.51 12.83
N VAL A 193 6.11 4.39 11.61
CA VAL A 193 4.73 4.65 11.18
C VAL A 193 3.69 3.60 11.62
N PRO A 194 3.95 2.27 11.56
CA PRO A 194 2.95 1.26 11.90
C PRO A 194 2.62 1.19 13.40
N ALA A 195 1.49 0.54 13.72
CA ALA A 195 1.12 0.13 15.07
C ALA A 195 1.74 -1.23 15.45
N GLY A 196 1.83 -1.53 16.75
CA GLY A 196 2.38 -2.80 17.24
C GLY A 196 1.63 -4.01 16.69
N GLY A 197 2.32 -4.90 15.98
CA GLY A 197 1.74 -6.07 15.34
C GLY A 197 1.45 -5.90 13.85
N GLN A 198 1.72 -4.72 13.28
CA GLN A 198 1.68 -4.46 11.83
C GLN A 198 3.04 -4.69 11.17
N ILE A 199 2.97 -5.12 9.91
CA ILE A 199 4.09 -5.16 8.97
C ILE A 199 3.74 -4.21 7.83
N VAL A 200 4.58 -3.21 7.62
CA VAL A 200 4.47 -2.24 6.53
C VAL A 200 5.74 -2.28 5.71
N ALA A 201 5.61 -2.27 4.39
CA ALA A 201 6.71 -2.24 3.45
C ALA A 201 6.53 -1.08 2.47
N SER A 202 7.62 -0.66 1.83
CA SER A 202 7.56 0.25 0.69
C SER A 202 7.08 -0.49 -0.56
N ALA A 203 6.50 0.23 -1.53
CA ALA A 203 6.13 -0.37 -2.81
C ALA A 203 7.33 -0.98 -3.57
N GLU A 204 8.53 -0.40 -3.44
CA GLU A 204 9.77 -0.92 -4.01
C GLU A 204 10.14 -2.28 -3.43
N THR A 205 9.87 -2.53 -2.15
CA THR A 205 10.04 -3.86 -1.56
C THR A 205 9.15 -4.89 -2.22
N ILE A 206 7.89 -4.54 -2.51
CA ILE A 206 6.97 -5.46 -3.18
C ILE A 206 7.39 -5.66 -4.65
N ALA A 207 7.79 -4.60 -5.34
CA ALA A 207 8.27 -4.66 -6.72
C ALA A 207 9.57 -5.47 -6.87
N ALA A 208 10.40 -5.51 -5.82
CA ALA A 208 11.65 -6.27 -5.79
C ALA A 208 11.45 -7.78 -5.52
N ILE A 209 10.23 -8.23 -5.21
CA ILE A 209 9.92 -9.65 -5.05
C ILE A 209 10.04 -10.33 -6.42
N GLY A 210 10.90 -11.35 -6.52
CA GLY A 210 11.14 -12.03 -7.79
C GLY A 210 9.96 -12.89 -8.25
N SER A 211 9.23 -13.51 -7.31
CA SER A 211 8.05 -14.32 -7.61
C SER A 211 7.07 -14.32 -6.44
N MET A 212 5.91 -13.68 -6.64
CA MET A 212 4.84 -13.66 -5.64
C MET A 212 4.34 -15.08 -5.31
N HIS A 213 4.22 -15.95 -6.32
CA HIS A 213 3.83 -17.35 -6.12
C HIS A 213 4.81 -18.09 -5.20
N THR A 214 6.12 -17.87 -5.37
CA THR A 214 7.14 -18.50 -4.54
C THR A 214 7.05 -18.00 -3.09
N LEU A 215 6.88 -16.69 -2.89
CA LEU A 215 6.67 -16.11 -1.57
C LEU A 215 5.43 -16.69 -0.90
N GLU A 216 4.30 -16.77 -1.60
CA GLU A 216 3.08 -17.37 -1.07
C GLU A 216 3.27 -18.82 -0.66
N GLN A 217 3.96 -19.62 -1.48
CA GLN A 217 4.25 -21.01 -1.16
C GLN A 217 5.12 -21.13 0.09
N GLN A 218 6.18 -20.32 0.21
CA GLN A 218 7.07 -20.30 1.36
C GLN A 218 6.35 -19.86 2.64
N VAL A 219 5.50 -18.82 2.56
CA VAL A 219 4.67 -18.37 3.68
C VAL A 219 3.63 -19.44 4.04
N ARG A 220 3.05 -20.14 3.07
CA ARG A 220 2.11 -21.25 3.32
C ARG A 220 2.79 -22.40 4.05
N GLU A 221 4.03 -22.71 3.70
CA GLU A 221 4.83 -23.71 4.41
C GLU A 221 5.17 -23.25 5.83
N LEU A 222 5.56 -21.99 6.01
CA LEU A 222 5.82 -21.37 7.31
C LEU A 222 4.58 -21.40 8.22
N LEU A 223 3.41 -21.14 7.64
CA LEU A 223 2.13 -21.11 8.35
C LEU A 223 1.40 -22.46 8.30
N CYS A 224 2.03 -23.56 7.87
CA CYS A 224 1.35 -24.86 7.80
C CYS A 224 0.79 -25.25 9.18
N GLY A 225 -0.51 -25.55 9.22
CA GLY A 225 -1.23 -25.88 10.44
C GLY A 225 -1.93 -24.69 11.12
N TRP A 226 -1.62 -23.45 10.74
CA TRP A 226 -2.35 -22.28 11.21
C TRP A 226 -3.62 -22.03 10.41
N SER A 227 -4.70 -21.63 11.07
CA SER A 227 -5.96 -21.25 10.42
C SER A 227 -6.75 -20.26 11.26
N THR A 228 -7.67 -19.53 10.65
CA THR A 228 -8.70 -18.78 11.37
C THR A 228 -9.82 -19.74 11.79
N THR A 229 -10.45 -19.52 12.93
CA THR A 229 -11.45 -20.45 13.48
C THR A 229 -12.60 -20.80 12.53
N GLY A 230 -12.66 -22.07 12.14
CA GLY A 230 -13.91 -22.85 12.00
C GLY A 230 -14.79 -22.65 10.76
N ARG A 231 -14.42 -21.81 9.78
CA ARG A 231 -15.15 -21.81 8.49
C ARG A 231 -14.57 -22.89 7.57
N GLU A 232 -15.39 -23.91 7.29
CA GLU A 232 -15.18 -24.80 6.15
C GLU A 232 -15.48 -24.01 4.86
N GLU A 233 -14.57 -24.17 3.90
CA GLU A 233 -14.72 -23.96 2.45
C GLU A 233 -14.85 -22.53 1.89
N GLU A 234 -13.90 -22.17 1.02
CA GLU A 234 -14.08 -21.92 -0.43
C GLU A 234 -12.80 -21.23 -0.95
N GLN A 235 -12.06 -21.89 -1.83
CA GLN A 235 -10.72 -21.51 -2.33
C GLN A 235 -9.63 -21.44 -1.25
N GLN A 236 -8.44 -21.98 -1.54
CA GLN A 236 -7.31 -21.80 -0.63
C GLN A 236 -7.01 -20.30 -0.54
N PRO A 237 -7.18 -19.67 0.63
CA PRO A 237 -6.89 -18.26 0.74
C PRO A 237 -5.39 -18.03 0.49
N ALA A 238 -5.07 -16.86 -0.06
CA ALA A 238 -3.70 -16.37 -0.15
C ALA A 238 -3.03 -16.50 1.22
N ALA A 239 -1.80 -17.05 1.27
CA ALA A 239 -1.09 -17.27 2.54
C ALA A 239 -0.72 -15.94 3.23
N VAL A 240 -0.59 -14.89 2.42
CA VAL A 240 -0.31 -13.51 2.80
C VAL A 240 -1.28 -12.61 2.03
N SER A 241 -1.75 -11.55 2.68
CA SER A 241 -2.52 -10.48 2.05
C SER A 241 -1.65 -9.23 1.96
N ILE A 242 -1.62 -8.63 0.77
CA ILE A 242 -0.87 -7.42 0.46
C ILE A 242 -1.89 -6.34 0.12
N VAL A 243 -1.86 -5.23 0.86
CA VAL A 243 -2.87 -4.16 0.75
C VAL A 243 -2.18 -2.82 0.64
N HIS A 244 -2.45 -2.08 -0.43
CA HIS A 244 -1.90 -0.73 -0.62
C HIS A 244 -2.51 0.24 0.40
N MET A 245 -1.67 1.01 1.08
CA MET A 245 -2.09 1.91 2.16
C MET A 245 -2.19 3.37 1.71
N GLY A 246 -1.71 3.70 0.51
CA GLY A 246 -1.64 5.05 0.00
C GLY A 246 -0.20 5.54 -0.13
N SER A 247 -0.05 6.75 -0.68
CA SER A 247 1.20 7.51 -0.73
C SER A 247 1.25 8.44 0.48
N HIS A 248 2.35 8.43 1.23
CA HIS A 248 2.48 9.15 2.48
C HIS A 248 3.75 9.98 2.54
N LEU A 249 3.66 11.14 3.20
CA LEU A 249 4.82 11.89 3.65
C LEU A 249 5.24 11.37 5.04
N LEU A 250 6.43 10.80 5.13
CA LEU A 250 6.90 10.15 6.38
C LEU A 250 7.74 11.08 7.26
N SER A 251 8.46 12.03 6.66
CA SER A 251 9.33 12.96 7.37
C SER A 251 8.85 14.40 7.20
N ARG A 252 8.87 15.17 8.30
CA ARG A 252 8.73 16.64 8.26
C ARG A 252 10.04 17.25 7.77
N VAL A 253 10.34 17.14 6.49
CA VAL A 253 11.40 17.97 5.90
C VAL A 253 10.88 19.41 5.96
N ALA A 254 11.66 20.34 6.54
CA ALA A 254 11.32 21.76 6.54
C ALA A 254 10.95 22.18 5.12
N ALA A 255 9.71 22.65 4.93
CA ALA A 255 9.29 23.21 3.67
C ALA A 255 10.25 24.37 3.31
N PRO A 256 10.72 24.50 2.06
CA PRO A 256 11.24 25.78 1.60
C PRO A 256 10.16 26.84 1.85
N GLU A 257 10.57 28.04 2.29
CA GLU A 257 9.63 29.11 2.66
C GLU A 257 8.56 29.32 1.60
N PRO A 258 7.30 29.59 1.98
CA PRO A 258 6.25 29.88 1.02
C PRO A 258 6.64 31.12 0.22
N MET A 259 7.01 30.93 -1.05
CA MET A 259 7.03 32.02 -2.02
C MET A 259 5.62 32.61 -2.05
N LYS A 260 5.54 33.94 -1.90
CA LYS A 260 4.27 34.67 -1.88
C LYS A 260 3.46 34.32 -3.15
N PRO A 261 2.19 33.92 -3.01
CA PRO A 261 1.37 33.56 -4.16
C PRO A 261 1.22 34.78 -5.07
N ARG A 262 1.48 34.59 -6.37
CA ARG A 262 0.85 35.44 -7.38
C ARG A 262 -0.55 34.85 -7.61
N SER A 263 -1.45 35.66 -8.14
CA SER A 263 -2.89 35.41 -8.10
C SER A 263 -3.39 35.07 -9.50
N ILE A 264 -3.95 33.85 -9.69
CA ILE A 264 -4.66 33.42 -10.92
C ILE A 264 -6.09 34.03 -10.99
N ALA A 265 -6.29 35.25 -10.51
CA ALA A 265 -7.57 35.95 -10.64
C ALA A 265 -7.83 36.54 -12.04
N VAL A 266 -7.01 36.21 -13.06
CA VAL A 266 -7.07 36.90 -14.37
C VAL A 266 -7.37 35.97 -15.55
N ALA A 267 -7.11 34.66 -15.48
CA ALA A 267 -7.26 33.78 -16.66
C ALA A 267 -8.65 33.11 -16.82
N MET A 268 -9.52 33.14 -15.81
CA MET A 268 -10.85 32.50 -15.88
C MET A 268 -11.98 33.40 -16.39
N ARG A 269 -11.69 34.65 -16.77
CA ARG A 269 -12.69 35.53 -17.41
C ARG A 269 -12.76 35.40 -18.92
N ASP A 270 -11.75 34.80 -19.56
CA ASP A 270 -11.65 34.81 -21.03
C ASP A 270 -12.13 33.51 -21.70
N SER A 271 -12.50 32.46 -20.94
CA SER A 271 -12.91 31.16 -21.51
C SER A 271 -14.42 30.87 -21.44
N GLN A 272 -15.27 31.85 -21.15
CA GLN A 272 -16.73 31.66 -21.04
C GLN A 272 -17.46 31.45 -22.39
N ASN A 273 -16.76 31.36 -23.53
CA ASN A 273 -17.38 31.40 -24.85
C ASN A 273 -17.22 30.14 -25.72
N ASP A 274 -16.63 29.06 -25.20
CA ASP A 274 -16.50 27.81 -25.97
C ASP A 274 -17.60 26.80 -25.60
N THR A 275 -18.66 26.76 -26.41
CA THR A 275 -19.85 25.92 -26.21
C THR A 275 -19.71 24.50 -26.76
N SER A 276 -18.52 24.09 -27.22
CA SER A 276 -18.32 22.81 -27.94
C SER A 276 -18.20 21.56 -27.06
N VAL A 277 -18.07 21.70 -25.73
CA VAL A 277 -17.88 20.58 -24.77
C VAL A 277 -19.18 20.19 -24.04
N ARG A 278 -20.32 20.85 -24.33
CA ARG A 278 -21.60 20.65 -23.61
C ARG A 278 -22.37 19.39 -24.01
N ASP A 279 -22.05 18.76 -25.14
CA ASP A 279 -22.80 17.60 -25.61
C ASP A 279 -22.36 16.33 -24.89
N GLY A 280 -22.99 16.04 -23.74
CA GLY A 280 -22.86 14.76 -23.05
C GLY A 280 -22.96 14.82 -21.52
N ILE A 281 -22.92 16.00 -20.92
CA ILE A 281 -22.94 16.18 -19.46
C ILE A 281 -24.23 16.92 -19.08
N SER A 282 -25.00 16.39 -18.13
CA SER A 282 -26.19 17.08 -17.64
C SER A 282 -25.82 18.43 -17.00
N ASP A 283 -26.60 19.50 -17.24
CA ASP A 283 -26.34 20.85 -16.72
C ASP A 283 -26.07 20.90 -15.20
N ARG A 284 -26.68 19.97 -14.45
CA ARG A 284 -26.51 19.83 -13.00
C ARG A 284 -25.13 19.29 -12.59
N ALA A 285 -24.57 18.37 -13.37
CA ALA A 285 -23.22 17.84 -13.15
C ALA A 285 -22.18 18.94 -13.44
N TRP A 286 -22.43 19.80 -14.42
CA TRP A 286 -21.54 20.91 -14.75
C TRP A 286 -21.49 22.01 -13.70
N ALA A 287 -22.66 22.38 -13.15
CA ALA A 287 -22.71 23.33 -12.03
C ALA A 287 -21.95 22.80 -10.79
N THR A 288 -21.98 21.49 -10.55
CA THR A 288 -21.30 20.87 -9.40
C THR A 288 -19.77 20.78 -9.61
N VAL A 289 -19.33 20.54 -10.84
CA VAL A 289 -17.91 20.59 -11.23
C VAL A 289 -17.36 22.01 -11.10
N GLU A 290 -18.07 23.03 -11.59
CA GLU A 290 -17.68 24.44 -11.44
C GLU A 290 -17.59 24.88 -9.97
N GLU A 291 -18.57 24.50 -9.14
CA GLU A 291 -18.55 24.78 -7.71
C GLU A 291 -17.34 24.13 -7.02
N ARG A 292 -17.02 22.87 -7.35
CA ARG A 292 -15.88 22.15 -6.75
C ARG A 292 -14.52 22.66 -7.24
N LEU A 293 -14.40 23.04 -8.51
CA LEU A 293 -13.21 23.70 -9.05
C LEU A 293 -13.00 25.08 -8.42
N SER A 294 -14.07 25.80 -8.10
CA SER A 294 -13.99 27.10 -7.40
C SER A 294 -13.58 26.99 -5.93
N GLN A 295 -13.90 25.85 -5.28
CA GLN A 295 -13.54 25.55 -3.89
C GLN A 295 -12.16 24.87 -3.77
N GLY A 296 -11.69 24.21 -4.83
CA GLY A 296 -10.35 23.66 -4.95
C GLY A 296 -9.37 24.73 -5.38
N SER A 297 -8.87 25.54 -4.43
CA SER A 297 -7.75 26.45 -4.68
C SER A 297 -6.50 25.65 -5.04
N VAL A 298 -6.31 25.34 -6.32
CA VAL A 298 -5.04 24.86 -6.86
C VAL A 298 -4.11 26.06 -6.83
N SER A 299 -3.29 26.15 -5.80
CA SER A 299 -2.16 27.08 -5.77
C SER A 299 -1.30 26.84 -7.00
N GLU A 300 -1.02 27.91 -7.74
CA GLU A 300 -0.21 28.01 -8.97
C GLU A 300 0.83 26.88 -9.17
N GLY A 301 0.77 26.22 -10.33
CA GLY A 301 1.95 25.85 -11.14
C GLY A 301 3.06 24.99 -10.52
N VAL A 302 2.79 24.21 -9.47
CA VAL A 302 3.82 23.34 -8.86
C VAL A 302 3.18 21.98 -8.61
N VAL A 303 3.70 20.93 -9.26
CA VAL A 303 3.54 19.56 -8.77
C VAL A 303 3.80 19.63 -7.26
N PRO A 304 2.86 19.29 -6.37
CA PRO A 304 3.10 19.46 -4.94
C PRO A 304 4.42 18.77 -4.60
N SER A 305 5.44 19.53 -4.18
CA SER A 305 6.76 18.97 -3.82
C SER A 305 6.66 17.84 -2.78
N ALA A 306 5.51 17.72 -2.12
CA ALA A 306 5.10 16.59 -1.29
C ALA A 306 4.93 15.27 -2.06
N LEU A 307 4.36 15.26 -3.28
CA LEU A 307 4.18 14.07 -4.11
C LEU A 307 5.52 13.49 -4.57
N GLU A 308 6.50 14.32 -4.90
CA GLU A 308 7.86 13.87 -5.26
C GLU A 308 8.56 13.17 -4.09
N LYS A 309 8.23 13.56 -2.85
CA LYS A 309 8.79 13.00 -1.63
C LYS A 309 7.88 11.94 -0.99
N ALA A 310 6.78 11.60 -1.65
CA ALA A 310 5.81 10.66 -1.11
C ALA A 310 6.36 9.24 -1.19
N GLN A 311 6.10 8.46 -0.14
CA GLN A 311 6.41 7.04 -0.11
C GLN A 311 5.12 6.25 -0.25
N ASP A 312 5.05 5.38 -1.27
CA ASP A 312 3.98 4.40 -1.37
C ASP A 312 4.20 3.29 -0.33
N LEU A 313 3.19 3.08 0.52
CA LEU A 313 3.22 2.11 1.60
C LEU A 313 2.25 0.97 1.34
N VAL A 314 2.66 -0.23 1.75
CA VAL A 314 1.89 -1.46 1.60
C VAL A 314 1.87 -2.21 2.92
N SER A 315 0.69 -2.66 3.35
CA SER A 315 0.54 -3.52 4.51
C SER A 315 0.64 -4.98 4.11
N ILE A 316 1.43 -5.74 4.86
CA ILE A 316 1.60 -7.18 4.67
C ILE A 316 0.98 -7.89 5.86
N VAL A 317 -0.06 -8.68 5.59
CA VAL A 317 -0.84 -9.33 6.65
C VAL A 317 -0.83 -10.85 6.43
N PRO A 318 -0.21 -11.64 7.32
CA PRO A 318 -0.28 -13.09 7.22
C PRO A 318 -1.74 -13.53 7.43
N PHE A 319 -2.20 -14.47 6.61
CA PHE A 319 -3.62 -14.83 6.58
C PHE A 319 -4.18 -15.26 7.94
N ALA A 320 -3.37 -15.98 8.73
CA ALA A 320 -3.74 -16.39 10.08
C ALA A 320 -4.11 -15.20 10.98
N LEU A 321 -3.46 -14.04 10.80
CA LEU A 321 -3.67 -12.84 11.61
C LEU A 321 -4.48 -11.76 10.89
N ARG A 322 -5.18 -12.09 9.79
CA ARG A 322 -5.93 -11.11 8.99
C ARG A 322 -6.91 -10.25 9.78
N SER A 323 -7.54 -10.81 10.82
CA SER A 323 -8.49 -10.07 11.67
C SER A 323 -7.84 -8.91 12.44
N ARG A 324 -6.50 -8.86 12.53
CA ARG A 324 -5.81 -7.70 13.10
C ARG A 324 -5.96 -6.44 12.24
N SER A 325 -6.13 -6.58 10.93
CA SER A 325 -6.12 -5.44 9.99
C SER A 325 -7.17 -4.37 10.34
N VAL A 326 -8.36 -4.79 10.78
CA VAL A 326 -9.45 -3.88 11.16
C VAL A 326 -9.22 -3.16 12.49
N CYS A 327 -8.30 -3.66 13.32
CA CYS A 327 -8.08 -3.13 14.66
C CYS A 327 -7.12 -1.95 14.66
N PHE A 328 -6.21 -1.90 13.68
CA PHE A 328 -5.14 -0.92 13.72
C PHE A 328 -5.64 0.51 13.44
N PRO A 329 -5.03 1.52 14.09
CA PRO A 329 -5.26 2.91 13.71
C PRO A 329 -4.70 3.20 12.31
N PRO A 330 -5.06 4.34 11.70
CA PRO A 330 -4.36 4.87 10.55
C PRO A 330 -2.85 4.98 10.82
N LEU A 331 -2.05 4.90 9.75
CA LEU A 331 -0.60 5.01 9.81
C LEU A 331 -0.19 6.39 10.39
N ASP A 332 0.75 6.39 11.35
CA ASP A 332 1.26 7.61 12.01
C ASP A 332 2.25 8.34 11.08
N THR A 333 1.69 8.98 10.04
CA THR A 333 2.42 9.71 9.00
C THR A 333 2.19 11.20 9.12
N VAL A 334 3.04 12.02 8.50
CA VAL A 334 2.84 13.48 8.47
C VAL A 334 1.55 13.82 7.71
N GLN A 335 1.38 13.19 6.56
CA GLN A 335 0.21 13.35 5.70
C GLN A 335 0.06 12.14 4.78
N GLN A 336 -1.17 11.66 4.65
CA GLN A 336 -1.54 10.77 3.55
C GLN A 336 -1.96 11.64 2.35
N LEU A 337 -1.30 11.45 1.21
CA LEU A 337 -1.55 12.20 -0.02
C LEU A 337 -2.56 11.47 -0.90
N THR A 338 -2.37 10.17 -1.13
CA THR A 338 -3.27 9.37 -1.98
C THR A 338 -4.01 8.30 -1.16
N PRO A 339 -5.23 7.91 -1.58
CA PRO A 339 -6.02 6.90 -0.88
C PRO A 339 -5.38 5.50 -0.93
N GLY A 340 -5.57 4.73 0.14
CA GLY A 340 -5.28 3.29 0.18
C GLY A 340 -6.41 2.44 -0.44
N PHE A 341 -6.18 1.13 -0.55
CA PHE A 341 -7.12 0.14 -1.11
C PHE A 341 -8.56 0.27 -0.57
N TRP A 342 -8.72 0.48 0.73
CA TRP A 342 -10.04 0.55 1.37
C TRP A 342 -10.88 1.78 0.99
N ALA A 343 -10.26 2.78 0.35
CA ALA A 343 -10.93 3.96 -0.17
C ALA A 343 -11.19 3.87 -1.68
N ALA A 344 -10.85 2.75 -2.32
CA ALA A 344 -11.17 2.50 -3.71
C ALA A 344 -12.70 2.37 -3.89
N PRO A 345 -13.27 2.82 -5.03
CA PRO A 345 -14.69 2.67 -5.32
C PRO A 345 -15.18 1.23 -5.18
N ALA A 346 -16.42 1.05 -4.72
CA ALA A 346 -17.07 -0.25 -4.70
C ALA A 346 -17.25 -0.80 -6.13
N ARG A 347 -17.55 -2.09 -6.27
CA ARG A 347 -17.77 -2.70 -7.59
C ARG A 347 -19.02 -2.15 -8.28
N GLU A 348 -20.03 -1.74 -7.52
CA GLU A 348 -21.29 -1.23 -8.06
C GLU A 348 -21.14 0.24 -8.52
N GLY A 349 -21.56 0.54 -9.74
CA GLY A 349 -21.57 1.90 -10.29
C GLY A 349 -20.21 2.58 -10.41
N VAL A 350 -19.10 1.82 -10.43
CA VAL A 350 -17.75 2.37 -10.57
C VAL A 350 -17.56 2.99 -11.95
N THR A 351 -16.86 4.13 -12.00
CA THR A 351 -16.39 4.71 -13.25
C THR A 351 -14.91 4.43 -13.43
N ILE A 352 -14.55 3.66 -14.46
CA ILE A 352 -13.16 3.41 -14.82
C ILE A 352 -12.73 4.38 -15.90
N VAL A 353 -11.55 4.94 -15.71
CA VAL A 353 -10.90 5.88 -16.63
C VAL A 353 -9.56 5.28 -17.08
N PHE A 354 -9.35 5.22 -18.39
CA PHE A 354 -8.08 4.92 -19.01
C PHE A 354 -7.47 6.20 -19.57
N THR A 355 -6.20 6.44 -19.24
CA THR A 355 -5.41 7.48 -19.89
C THR A 355 -4.41 6.83 -20.85
N LEU A 356 -4.31 7.37 -22.06
CA LEU A 356 -3.35 6.92 -23.05
C LEU A 356 -2.59 8.12 -23.60
N VAL A 357 -1.26 8.04 -23.60
CA VAL A 357 -0.42 9.07 -24.21
C VAL A 357 -0.35 8.83 -25.72
N GLU A 358 -0.74 9.82 -26.51
CA GLU A 358 -0.65 9.75 -27.96
C GLU A 358 0.80 9.60 -28.41
N ASN A 359 1.03 8.80 -29.46
CA ASN A 359 2.35 8.55 -30.04
C ASN A 359 3.42 8.01 -29.07
N TRP A 360 3.05 7.57 -27.86
CA TRP A 360 4.00 7.08 -26.85
C TRP A 360 4.90 5.95 -27.35
N THR A 361 4.33 5.00 -28.11
CA THR A 361 5.08 3.91 -28.74
C THR A 361 6.16 4.42 -29.70
N GLN A 362 5.88 5.49 -30.44
CA GLN A 362 6.83 6.09 -31.39
C GLN A 362 7.96 6.80 -30.64
N LEU A 363 7.63 7.51 -29.55
CA LEU A 363 8.63 8.12 -28.66
C LEU A 363 9.55 7.05 -28.04
N LYS A 364 8.98 5.92 -27.58
CA LYS A 364 9.75 4.78 -27.08
C LYS A 364 10.68 4.20 -28.15
N LEU A 365 10.20 4.02 -29.37
CA LEU A 365 11.02 3.54 -30.48
C LEU A 365 12.18 4.50 -30.79
N HIS A 366 11.93 5.80 -30.77
CA HIS A 366 12.98 6.81 -30.93
C HIS A 366 14.04 6.73 -29.82
N ALA A 367 13.60 6.61 -28.56
CA ALA A 367 14.48 6.45 -27.40
C ALA A 367 15.35 5.18 -27.45
N GLN A 368 14.89 4.10 -28.09
CA GLN A 368 15.71 2.90 -28.29
C GLN A 368 16.90 3.14 -29.22
N THR A 369 16.75 4.04 -30.20
CA THR A 369 17.81 4.40 -31.14
C THR A 369 18.68 5.56 -30.67
N ASN A 370 18.21 6.35 -29.70
CA ASN A 370 18.85 7.56 -29.22
C ASN A 370 18.96 7.57 -27.69
N THR A 371 20.14 7.20 -27.18
CA THR A 371 20.40 7.12 -25.73
C THR A 371 20.21 8.45 -25.00
N SER A 372 20.54 9.58 -25.64
CA SER A 372 20.32 10.91 -25.04
C SER A 372 18.83 11.20 -24.87
N PHE A 373 18.02 10.85 -25.87
CA PHE A 373 16.57 11.03 -25.80
C PHE A 373 15.90 10.06 -24.80
N ARG A 374 16.50 8.91 -24.51
CA ARG A 374 16.00 7.99 -23.48
C ARG A 374 15.88 8.68 -22.11
N HIS A 375 16.89 9.44 -21.70
CA HIS A 375 16.84 10.19 -20.45
C HIS A 375 15.75 11.27 -20.45
N VAL A 376 15.51 11.92 -21.59
CA VAL A 376 14.41 12.88 -21.77
C VAL A 376 13.06 12.18 -21.60
N LEU A 377 12.89 11.01 -22.21
CA LEU A 377 11.65 10.23 -22.10
C LEU A 377 11.40 9.70 -20.69
N ASP A 378 12.45 9.25 -19.99
CA ASP A 378 12.37 8.80 -18.60
C ASP A 378 11.94 9.95 -17.67
N ALA A 379 12.55 11.14 -17.80
CA ALA A 379 12.16 12.33 -17.05
C ALA A 379 10.73 12.80 -17.39
N THR A 380 10.36 12.75 -18.67
CA THR A 380 8.99 13.06 -19.14
C THR A 380 7.97 12.14 -18.49
N ARG A 381 8.26 10.83 -18.43
CA ARG A 381 7.38 9.84 -17.79
C ARG A 381 7.19 10.15 -16.30
N GLU A 382 8.25 10.51 -15.59
CA GLU A 382 8.17 10.87 -14.17
C GLU A 382 7.32 12.12 -13.94
N GLN A 383 7.55 13.18 -14.73
CA GLN A 383 6.74 14.40 -14.68
C GLN A 383 5.27 14.13 -15.01
N LEU A 384 5.01 13.33 -16.05
CA LEU A 384 3.65 12.95 -16.43
C LEU A 384 2.92 12.22 -15.30
N ASN A 385 3.59 11.25 -14.67
CA ASN A 385 3.03 10.52 -13.54
C ASN A 385 2.67 11.44 -12.37
N LEU A 386 3.54 12.42 -12.09
CA LEU A 386 3.31 13.42 -11.05
C LEU A 386 2.12 14.33 -11.38
N LEU A 387 2.00 14.81 -12.62
CA LEU A 387 0.90 15.68 -13.05
C LEU A 387 -0.44 14.94 -13.02
N VAL A 388 -0.48 13.68 -13.48
CA VAL A 388 -1.69 12.83 -13.40
C VAL A 388 -2.12 12.65 -11.94
N ARG A 389 -1.17 12.29 -11.06
CA ARG A 389 -1.47 12.13 -9.63
C ARG A 389 -1.88 13.43 -8.96
N ALA A 390 -1.29 14.56 -9.32
CA ALA A 390 -1.67 15.88 -8.83
C ALA A 390 -3.12 16.23 -9.23
N ALA A 391 -3.53 15.95 -10.47
CA ALA A 391 -4.91 16.11 -10.92
C ALA A 391 -5.90 15.13 -10.24
N LEU A 392 -5.40 13.98 -9.77
CA LEU A 392 -6.22 12.99 -9.05
C LEU A 392 -6.57 13.42 -7.62
N LEU A 393 -5.69 14.18 -6.95
CA LEU A 393 -5.86 14.58 -5.55
C LEU A 393 -7.19 15.30 -5.26
N PRO A 394 -7.58 16.37 -5.98
CA PRO A 394 -8.84 17.08 -5.69
C PRO A 394 -10.09 16.33 -6.16
N THR A 395 -9.95 15.36 -7.06
CA THR A 395 -11.08 14.67 -7.71
C THR A 395 -11.46 13.35 -7.03
N ARG A 396 -10.81 13.02 -5.91
CA ARG A 396 -11.04 11.81 -5.11
C ARG A 396 -10.93 10.51 -5.92
N GLY A 397 -10.19 10.56 -7.03
CA GLY A 397 -9.93 9.39 -7.84
C GLY A 397 -8.97 8.43 -7.17
N TYR A 398 -9.10 7.16 -7.53
CA TYR A 398 -8.26 6.08 -7.04
C TYR A 398 -7.39 5.55 -8.18
N GLU A 399 -6.06 5.52 -7.99
CA GLU A 399 -5.13 4.92 -8.94
C GLU A 399 -5.14 3.40 -8.78
N VAL A 400 -5.66 2.71 -9.80
CA VAL A 400 -5.70 1.24 -9.91
C VAL A 400 -4.36 0.72 -10.40
N GLU A 401 -3.91 1.27 -11.53
CA GLU A 401 -2.67 0.90 -12.19
C GLU A 401 -2.06 2.14 -12.85
N GLY A 402 -0.73 2.22 -12.85
CA GLY A 402 0.04 3.25 -13.52
C GLY A 402 1.31 2.63 -14.06
N GLU A 403 1.40 2.44 -15.37
CA GLU A 403 2.58 1.88 -16.03
C GLU A 403 2.84 2.62 -17.34
N ASP A 404 4.10 3.04 -17.55
CA ASP A 404 4.55 3.68 -18.79
C ASP A 404 3.72 4.91 -19.23
N GLY A 405 3.25 5.74 -18.30
CA GLY A 405 2.45 6.94 -18.61
C GLY A 405 0.98 6.66 -18.95
N CYS A 406 0.58 5.39 -18.93
CA CYS A 406 -0.82 4.99 -18.99
C CYS A 406 -1.33 4.77 -17.56
N PHE A 407 -2.51 5.29 -17.27
CA PHE A 407 -3.17 5.11 -15.99
C PHE A 407 -4.52 4.46 -16.16
N VAL A 408 -4.80 3.53 -15.24
CA VAL A 408 -6.13 3.03 -14.97
C VAL A 408 -6.55 3.63 -13.64
N LEU A 409 -7.66 4.36 -13.66
CA LEU A 409 -8.18 5.08 -12.51
C LEU A 409 -9.63 4.67 -12.26
N ALA A 410 -10.05 4.72 -11.00
CA ALA A 410 -11.41 4.43 -10.58
C ALA A 410 -12.00 5.62 -9.83
N PHE A 411 -13.25 5.95 -10.12
CA PHE A 411 -14.01 7.01 -9.48
C PHE A 411 -15.36 6.47 -8.98
N HIS A 412 -15.89 7.10 -7.93
CA HIS A 412 -17.18 6.72 -7.35
C HIS A 412 -18.36 7.16 -8.24
N SER A 413 -18.11 8.07 -9.20
CA SER A 413 -19.13 8.55 -10.14
C SER A 413 -18.49 9.07 -11.44
N ALA A 414 -19.32 9.16 -12.49
CA ALA A 414 -18.91 9.73 -13.77
C ALA A 414 -18.55 11.23 -13.66
N GLU A 415 -19.20 11.96 -12.76
CA GLU A 415 -18.95 13.38 -12.54
C GLU A 415 -17.52 13.64 -12.03
N GLU A 416 -17.07 12.86 -11.05
CA GLU A 416 -15.70 12.94 -10.53
C GLU A 416 -14.67 12.61 -11.61
N ALA A 417 -14.95 11.59 -12.45
CA ALA A 417 -14.10 11.19 -13.56
C ALA A 417 -13.98 12.27 -14.65
N VAL A 418 -15.10 12.92 -15.00
CA VAL A 418 -15.11 14.05 -15.94
C VAL A 418 -14.36 15.25 -15.36
N GLY A 419 -14.57 15.54 -14.07
CA GLY A 419 -13.82 16.58 -13.36
C GLY A 419 -12.31 16.33 -13.41
N PHE A 420 -11.89 15.09 -13.21
CA PHE A 420 -10.49 14.67 -13.41
C PHE A 420 -10.01 14.89 -14.84
N ALA A 421 -10.80 14.50 -15.85
CA ALA A 421 -10.39 14.64 -17.25
C ALA A 421 -10.12 16.12 -17.61
N VAL A 422 -11.01 17.04 -17.21
CA VAL A 422 -10.81 18.47 -17.44
C VAL A 422 -9.61 19.00 -16.67
N LEU A 423 -9.49 18.66 -15.39
CA LEU A 423 -8.38 19.12 -14.57
C LEU A 423 -7.03 18.61 -15.08
N LEU A 424 -6.98 17.36 -15.56
CA LEU A 424 -5.78 16.80 -16.18
C LEU A 424 -5.36 17.61 -17.40
N GLN A 425 -6.29 17.90 -18.33
CA GLN A 425 -5.97 18.71 -19.52
C GLN A 425 -5.48 20.12 -19.15
N GLN A 426 -6.10 20.75 -18.15
CA GLN A 426 -5.66 22.05 -17.64
C GLN A 426 -4.26 21.96 -17.00
N THR A 427 -4.01 20.92 -16.20
CA THR A 427 -2.73 20.69 -15.53
C THR A 427 -1.61 20.50 -16.54
N LEU A 428 -1.83 19.73 -17.62
CA LEU A 428 -0.87 19.54 -18.70
C LEU A 428 -0.62 20.81 -19.50
N ARG A 429 -1.67 21.58 -19.81
CA ARG A 429 -1.59 22.86 -20.52
C ARG A 429 -0.77 23.90 -19.75
N LEU A 430 -0.89 23.92 -18.43
CA LEU A 430 -0.20 24.86 -17.54
C LEU A 430 1.16 24.35 -17.07
N ALA A 431 1.55 23.12 -17.40
CA ALA A 431 2.84 22.56 -17.00
C ALA A 431 3.98 23.26 -17.74
N ASP A 432 4.94 23.78 -16.97
CA ASP A 432 6.16 24.43 -17.45
C ASP A 432 7.40 23.52 -17.36
N CYS A 433 7.21 22.26 -17.00
CA CYS A 433 8.28 21.31 -16.72
C CYS A 433 8.82 20.58 -17.96
N TRP A 434 8.19 20.76 -19.13
CA TRP A 434 8.51 20.00 -20.34
C TRP A 434 9.88 20.36 -20.92
N ILE A 435 10.67 19.31 -21.19
CA ILE A 435 12.02 19.41 -21.72
C ILE A 435 11.97 19.89 -23.20
N PRO A 436 12.78 20.88 -23.63
CA PRO A 436 12.73 21.42 -25.00
C PRO A 436 12.89 20.37 -26.09
N GLU A 437 13.75 19.37 -25.88
CA GLU A 437 13.95 18.24 -26.80
C GLU A 437 12.69 17.39 -26.99
N LEU A 438 11.84 17.28 -25.96
CA LEU A 438 10.54 16.64 -26.07
C LEU A 438 9.58 17.48 -26.91
N LEU A 439 9.55 18.80 -26.68
CA LEU A 439 8.67 19.73 -27.40
C LEU A 439 8.98 19.83 -28.90
N ALA A 440 10.19 19.44 -29.30
CA ALA A 440 10.57 19.33 -30.71
C ALA A 440 10.01 18.06 -31.40
N MET A 441 9.46 17.10 -30.64
CA MET A 441 8.90 15.87 -31.17
C MET A 441 7.47 16.10 -31.69
N PRO A 442 7.09 15.48 -32.83
CA PRO A 442 5.73 15.56 -33.34
C PRO A 442 4.68 15.10 -32.33
N GLY A 443 3.65 15.92 -32.12
CA GLY A 443 2.59 15.68 -31.13
C GLY A 443 2.93 16.17 -29.72
N CYS A 444 4.09 16.77 -29.48
CA CYS A 444 4.47 17.35 -28.20
C CYS A 444 4.67 18.88 -28.26
N GLU A 445 4.66 19.46 -29.46
CA GLU A 445 4.86 20.88 -29.67
C GLU A 445 3.77 21.74 -28.99
N PRO A 446 4.05 23.02 -28.70
CA PRO A 446 3.02 23.97 -28.28
C PRO A 446 1.98 24.16 -29.40
N LEU A 447 0.74 23.75 -29.17
CA LEU A 447 -0.39 24.00 -30.05
C LEU A 447 -1.08 25.29 -29.63
N ARG A 448 -1.36 26.18 -30.59
CA ARG A 448 -2.08 27.44 -30.36
C ARG A 448 -3.32 27.50 -31.26
N ASP A 449 -4.36 28.16 -30.78
CA ASP A 449 -5.54 28.47 -31.59
C ASP A 449 -5.28 29.66 -32.53
N ASP A 450 -6.30 30.00 -33.32
CA ASP A 450 -6.26 31.10 -34.29
C ASP A 450 -6.03 32.48 -33.63
N GLU A 451 -6.34 32.60 -32.33
CA GLU A 451 -6.15 33.79 -31.51
C GLU A 451 -4.76 33.83 -30.84
N GLY A 452 -3.95 32.80 -31.07
CA GLY A 452 -2.60 32.66 -30.55
C GLY A 452 -2.54 32.18 -29.09
N GLN A 453 -3.65 31.78 -28.47
CA GLN A 453 -3.67 31.22 -27.12
C GLN A 453 -3.13 29.80 -27.12
N LEU A 454 -2.33 29.46 -26.10
CA LEU A 454 -1.79 28.10 -25.97
C LEU A 454 -2.94 27.14 -25.64
N VAL A 455 -3.18 26.14 -26.48
CA VAL A 455 -4.23 25.12 -26.30
C VAL A 455 -3.67 23.88 -25.61
N ALA A 456 -2.49 23.41 -26.03
CA ALA A 456 -1.82 22.23 -25.47
C ALA A 456 -0.30 22.33 -25.61
N VAL A 457 0.45 21.68 -24.72
CA VAL A 457 1.91 21.61 -24.75
C VAL A 457 2.36 20.28 -24.11
N GLY A 458 3.46 19.69 -24.60
CA GLY A 458 3.95 18.41 -24.11
C GLY A 458 3.13 17.20 -24.57
N PRO A 459 3.26 16.03 -23.93
CA PRO A 459 2.55 14.81 -24.35
C PRO A 459 1.03 14.98 -24.32
N ARG A 460 0.35 14.55 -25.39
CA ARG A 460 -1.13 14.55 -25.43
C ARG A 460 -1.69 13.31 -24.76
N ILE A 461 -2.69 13.50 -23.90
CA ILE A 461 -3.35 12.40 -23.21
C ILE A 461 -4.80 12.28 -23.69
N LYS A 462 -5.13 11.11 -24.23
CA LYS A 462 -6.51 10.67 -24.44
C LYS A 462 -7.07 10.11 -23.14
N VAL A 463 -8.33 10.43 -22.87
CA VAL A 463 -9.05 9.96 -21.69
C VAL A 463 -10.32 9.24 -22.13
N GLY A 464 -10.38 7.94 -21.90
CA GLY A 464 -11.59 7.14 -22.12
C GLY A 464 -12.18 6.70 -20.80
N MET A 465 -13.50 6.77 -20.67
CA MET A 465 -14.18 6.44 -19.41
C MET A 465 -15.43 5.60 -19.64
N CYS A 466 -15.76 4.74 -18.67
CA CYS A 466 -16.96 3.93 -18.67
C CYS A 466 -17.47 3.73 -17.24
N THR A 467 -18.78 3.93 -17.03
CA THR A 467 -19.46 3.66 -15.75
C THR A 467 -20.29 2.41 -15.87
N ALA A 468 -20.03 1.41 -15.03
CA ALA A 468 -20.79 0.17 -14.96
C ALA A 468 -20.44 -0.60 -13.68
N ASP A 469 -21.18 -1.68 -13.40
CA ASP A 469 -20.83 -2.60 -12.33
C ASP A 469 -19.63 -3.48 -12.73
N ALA A 470 -18.59 -3.50 -11.88
CA ALA A 470 -17.48 -4.44 -12.00
C ALA A 470 -17.91 -5.85 -11.59
N GLN A 471 -17.41 -6.85 -12.33
CA GLN A 471 -17.66 -8.26 -12.02
C GLN A 471 -16.91 -8.70 -10.76
N VAL A 472 -15.67 -8.23 -10.63
CA VAL A 472 -14.79 -8.51 -9.50
C VAL A 472 -14.05 -7.21 -9.13
N ALA A 473 -13.91 -6.96 -7.82
CA ALA A 473 -13.05 -5.94 -7.25
C ALA A 473 -12.22 -6.58 -6.12
N GLN A 474 -10.90 -6.65 -6.27
CA GLN A 474 -10.02 -7.35 -5.34
C GLN A 474 -8.63 -6.68 -5.27
N PRO A 475 -7.82 -6.88 -4.21
CA PRO A 475 -6.47 -6.35 -4.18
C PRO A 475 -5.55 -7.10 -5.16
N SER A 476 -4.74 -6.35 -5.89
CA SER A 476 -3.68 -6.86 -6.75
C SER A 476 -2.64 -7.62 -5.93
N MET A 477 -2.24 -8.79 -6.41
CA MET A 477 -1.14 -9.54 -5.79
C MET A 477 0.21 -8.82 -5.91
N ARG A 478 0.38 -7.96 -6.93
CA ARG A 478 1.66 -7.26 -7.20
C ARG A 478 1.76 -5.91 -6.50
N THR A 479 0.65 -5.18 -6.37
CA THR A 479 0.68 -3.80 -5.87
C THR A 479 -0.15 -3.60 -4.61
N GLY A 480 -1.06 -4.54 -4.29
CA GLY A 480 -2.06 -4.38 -3.24
C GLY A 480 -3.14 -3.33 -3.56
N ARG A 481 -3.11 -2.70 -4.74
CA ARG A 481 -4.14 -1.74 -5.20
C ARG A 481 -5.40 -2.47 -5.63
N ALA A 482 -6.54 -1.79 -5.67
CA ALA A 482 -7.77 -2.41 -6.15
C ALA A 482 -7.70 -2.68 -7.66
N GLU A 483 -7.95 -3.92 -8.06
CA GLU A 483 -8.13 -4.36 -9.43
C GLU A 483 -9.61 -4.60 -9.70
N TYR A 484 -10.09 -4.10 -10.84
CA TYR A 484 -11.45 -4.30 -11.32
C TYR A 484 -11.42 -5.18 -12.56
N PHE A 485 -12.33 -6.14 -12.64
CA PHE A 485 -12.49 -7.02 -13.80
C PHE A 485 -13.89 -6.94 -14.38
N GLY A 486 -13.99 -7.19 -15.68
CA GLY A 486 -15.24 -7.29 -16.40
C GLY A 486 -15.26 -6.49 -17.70
N TRP A 487 -16.42 -6.47 -18.34
CA TRP A 487 -16.63 -5.80 -19.63
C TRP A 487 -16.27 -4.30 -19.62
N LEU A 488 -16.50 -3.63 -18.49
CA LEU A 488 -16.29 -2.18 -18.35
C LEU A 488 -14.84 -1.77 -18.61
N MET A 489 -13.87 -2.61 -18.21
CA MET A 489 -12.43 -2.34 -18.41
C MET A 489 -12.11 -2.30 -19.90
N ASN A 490 -12.59 -3.31 -20.63
CA ASN A 490 -12.41 -3.41 -22.08
C ASN A 490 -13.15 -2.31 -22.84
N HIS A 491 -14.25 -1.78 -22.29
CA HIS A 491 -14.98 -0.69 -22.90
C HIS A 491 -14.24 0.63 -22.71
N ALA A 492 -13.87 0.99 -21.48
CA ALA A 492 -13.13 2.22 -21.19
C ALA A 492 -11.79 2.30 -21.96
N ALA A 493 -11.05 1.19 -22.04
CA ALA A 493 -9.81 1.12 -22.82
C ALA A 493 -10.04 1.35 -24.33
N ARG A 494 -11.14 0.83 -24.90
CA ARG A 494 -11.50 1.06 -26.31
C ARG A 494 -11.90 2.50 -26.58
N VAL A 495 -12.64 3.11 -25.68
CA VAL A 495 -13.00 4.54 -25.76
C VAL A 495 -11.75 5.42 -25.66
N ALA A 496 -10.75 5.05 -24.86
CA ALA A 496 -9.51 5.79 -24.79
C ALA A 496 -8.66 5.67 -26.08
N ALA A 497 -8.81 4.55 -26.80
CA ALA A 497 -8.02 4.25 -27.99
C ALA A 497 -8.57 4.87 -29.29
N THR A 498 -9.85 5.27 -29.31
CA THR A 498 -10.42 6.08 -30.42
C THR A 498 -9.79 7.46 -30.44
#